data_AF-A0A4Y2E497-F1
#
_entry.id   AF-A0A4Y2E497-F1
#
_cell.length_a   1.000
_cell.length_b   1.000
_cell.length_c   1.000
_cell.angle_alpha   90.00
_cell.angle_beta   90.00
_cell.angle_gamma   90.00
#
_symmetry.space_group_name_H-M   'P 1'
#
loop_
_entity.id
_entity.type
_entity.pdbx_description
1 polymer ?
#
loop_
_entity_poly.entity_id
_entity_poly.type
_entity_poly.pdbx_seq_one_letter_code
_entity_poly.pdbx_strand_id
1 'polypeptide(L)'
;MGDFSQSITKNEEQARNLFRLLKKNKEMFSTVVIRNVKRFLCSFCDYSSPLSANVKRHVLQHTGERPFHCSYCSKGFIEKKNLITHMLRHTGERPFSCSLCGKGFTQKRSWTTHMLRHCSAESPQV
;
A
#
# COMPACT_ATOMS: atom_id res chain seq x y z
N MET A 1 -59.98 -24.72 26.67
CA MET A 1 -59.06 -25.30 25.67
C MET A 1 -58.56 -24.19 24.75
N GLY A 2 -57.55 -23.41 25.16
CA GLY A 2 -56.99 -22.36 24.32
C GLY A 2 -56.01 -21.50 25.10
N ASP A 3 -54.71 -21.81 25.02
CA ASP A 3 -53.64 -20.87 25.39
C ASP A 3 -52.22 -21.31 24.98
N PHE A 4 -52.03 -22.59 24.63
CA PHE A 4 -50.70 -23.07 24.21
C PHE A 4 -50.35 -22.66 22.76
N SER A 5 -51.33 -22.65 21.86
CA SER A 5 -51.10 -22.28 20.44
C SER A 5 -50.73 -20.81 20.23
N GLN A 6 -51.27 -19.89 21.04
CA GLN A 6 -50.91 -18.46 20.94
C GLN A 6 -49.49 -18.17 21.45
N SER A 7 -49.01 -18.97 22.41
CA SER A 7 -47.66 -18.86 22.96
C SER A 7 -46.59 -19.34 21.97
N ILE A 8 -46.87 -20.41 21.22
CA ILE A 8 -45.99 -20.95 20.17
C ILE A 8 -45.88 -19.95 19.01
N THR A 9 -47.00 -19.40 18.54
CA THR A 9 -46.99 -18.45 17.42
C THR A 9 -46.30 -17.13 17.77
N LYS A 10 -46.40 -16.66 19.03
CA LYS A 10 -45.63 -15.51 19.54
C LYS A 10 -44.12 -15.75 19.50
N ASN A 11 -43.67 -16.93 19.93
CA ASN A 11 -42.25 -17.31 19.89
C ASN A 11 -41.74 -17.44 18.46
N GLU A 12 -42.54 -17.98 17.54
CA GLU A 12 -42.21 -18.04 16.11
C GLU A 12 -42.13 -16.65 15.47
N GLU A 13 -43.04 -15.74 15.84
CA GLU A 13 -43.02 -14.37 15.34
C GLU A 13 -41.85 -13.56 15.91
N GLN A 14 -41.52 -13.73 17.18
CA GLN A 14 -40.31 -13.19 17.80
C GLN A 14 -39.04 -13.73 17.12
N ALA A 15 -38.96 -15.03 16.84
CA ALA A 15 -37.84 -15.62 16.10
C ALA A 15 -37.75 -15.04 14.68
N ARG A 16 -38.86 -14.94 13.93
CA ARG A 16 -38.89 -14.34 12.59
C ARG A 16 -38.44 -12.88 12.61
N ASN A 17 -38.84 -12.10 13.61
CA ASN A 17 -38.42 -10.71 13.78
C ASN A 17 -36.93 -10.60 14.13
N LEU A 18 -36.41 -11.47 15.00
CA LEU A 18 -34.98 -11.56 15.31
C LEU A 18 -34.16 -11.95 14.08
N PHE A 19 -34.60 -12.94 13.30
CA PHE A 19 -33.96 -13.31 12.03
C PHE A 19 -33.99 -12.17 11.01
N ARG A 20 -35.10 -11.42 10.92
CA ARG A 20 -35.24 -10.26 10.03
C ARG A 20 -34.32 -9.12 10.45
N LEU A 21 -34.12 -8.90 11.76
CA LEU A 21 -33.16 -7.93 12.31
C LEU A 21 -31.70 -8.36 12.08
N LEU A 22 -31.36 -9.64 12.29
CA LEU A 22 -30.02 -10.18 12.00
C LEU A 22 -29.69 -10.10 10.50
N LYS A 23 -30.68 -10.37 9.63
CA LYS A 23 -30.54 -10.18 8.18
C LYS A 23 -30.36 -8.70 7.84
N LYS A 24 -31.15 -7.78 8.43
CA LYS A 24 -30.95 -6.33 8.28
C LYS A 24 -29.58 -5.87 8.77
N ASN A 25 -29.02 -6.42 9.85
CA ASN A 25 -27.66 -6.13 10.28
C ASN A 25 -26.64 -6.60 9.24
N LYS A 26 -26.76 -7.83 8.71
CA LYS A 26 -25.89 -8.34 7.64
C LYS A 26 -25.98 -7.49 6.35
N GLU A 27 -27.18 -7.05 5.98
CA GLU A 27 -27.40 -6.13 4.84
C GLU A 27 -26.90 -4.70 5.15
N MET A 28 -26.97 -4.24 6.40
CA MET A 28 -26.42 -2.96 6.85
C MET A 28 -24.87 -3.00 6.81
N PHE A 29 -24.26 -4.13 7.17
CA PHE A 29 -22.83 -4.42 6.96
C PHE A 29 -22.47 -4.67 5.48
N SER A 30 -23.45 -5.00 4.62
CA SER A 30 -23.29 -5.10 3.17
C SER A 30 -23.32 -3.71 2.51
N THR A 31 -24.18 -2.82 3.01
CA THR A 31 -24.37 -1.44 2.53
C THR A 31 -23.24 -0.52 3.01
N VAL A 32 -22.73 -0.72 4.23
CA VAL A 32 -21.45 -0.18 4.68
C VAL A 32 -20.36 -1.12 4.19
N VAL A 33 -19.87 -0.92 2.97
CA VAL A 33 -18.83 -1.74 2.33
C VAL A 33 -17.57 -1.82 3.22
N ILE A 34 -17.52 -2.77 4.15
CA ILE A 34 -16.26 -3.32 4.63
C ILE A 34 -15.75 -4.11 3.44
N ARG A 35 -14.90 -3.47 2.63
CA ARG A 35 -14.08 -4.15 1.62
C ARG A 35 -13.39 -5.31 2.33
N ASN A 36 -13.95 -6.52 2.26
CA ASN A 36 -13.31 -7.76 2.72
C ASN A 36 -12.20 -8.12 1.73
N VAL A 37 -11.22 -7.22 1.60
CA VAL A 37 -10.02 -7.43 0.82
C VAL A 37 -9.17 -8.35 1.67
N LYS A 38 -9.18 -9.64 1.33
CA LYS A 38 -8.27 -10.63 1.90
C LYS A 38 -6.85 -10.05 1.81
N ARG A 39 -6.25 -9.79 2.97
CA ARG A 39 -4.87 -9.30 3.06
C ARG A 39 -3.93 -10.48 3.22
N PHE A 40 -2.77 -10.37 2.61
CA PHE A 40 -1.62 -11.24 2.86
C PHE A 40 -0.86 -10.66 4.06
N LEU A 41 -0.50 -11.51 4.99
CA LEU A 41 0.19 -11.15 6.24
C LEU A 41 1.67 -11.50 6.12
N CYS A 42 2.53 -10.67 6.69
CA CYS A 42 3.93 -11.04 6.94
C CYS A 42 3.99 -12.06 8.08
N SER A 43 4.90 -13.03 7.97
CA SER A 43 5.14 -14.02 9.02
C SER A 43 6.08 -13.54 10.14
N PHE A 44 6.69 -12.36 9.99
CA PHE A 44 7.71 -11.85 10.91
C PHE A 44 7.28 -10.57 11.67
N CYS A 45 6.24 -9.89 11.21
CA CYS A 45 5.70 -8.67 11.83
C CYS A 45 4.25 -8.41 11.39
N ASP A 46 3.64 -7.34 11.92
CA ASP A 46 2.24 -6.98 11.65
C ASP A 46 2.00 -6.37 10.26
N TYR A 47 3.03 -6.27 9.42
CA TYR A 47 2.87 -5.77 8.06
C TYR A 47 1.89 -6.66 7.26
N SER A 48 0.92 -6.02 6.61
CA SER A 48 -0.01 -6.70 5.72
C SER A 48 -0.21 -5.92 4.42
N SER A 49 -0.52 -6.63 3.35
CA SER A 49 -0.76 -6.03 2.04
C SER A 49 -1.89 -6.75 1.31
N PRO A 50 -2.71 -6.06 0.50
CA PRO A 50 -3.66 -6.72 -0.37
C PRO A 50 -2.99 -7.53 -1.51
N LEU A 51 -1.68 -7.36 -1.72
CA LEU A 51 -0.93 -8.05 -2.77
C LEU A 51 0.13 -8.97 -2.18
N SER A 52 0.13 -10.25 -2.57
CA SER A 52 1.11 -11.25 -2.12
C SER A 52 2.55 -10.87 -2.53
N ALA A 53 2.73 -10.27 -3.71
CA ALA A 53 4.02 -9.80 -4.19
C ALA A 53 4.65 -8.74 -3.26
N ASN A 54 3.83 -7.87 -2.65
CA ASN A 54 4.31 -6.87 -1.70
C ASN A 54 4.80 -7.52 -0.40
N VAL A 55 4.07 -8.51 0.11
CA VAL A 55 4.49 -9.28 1.30
C VAL A 55 5.78 -10.05 1.01
N LYS A 56 5.87 -10.75 -0.14
CA LYS A 56 7.10 -11.44 -0.56
C LYS A 56 8.31 -10.49 -0.60
N ARG A 57 8.15 -9.31 -1.20
CA ARG A 57 9.21 -8.29 -1.22
C ARG A 57 9.55 -7.78 0.18
N HIS A 58 8.55 -7.57 1.03
CA HIS A 58 8.76 -7.10 2.40
C HIS A 58 9.51 -8.15 3.24
N VAL A 59 9.24 -9.44 3.08
CA VAL A 59 9.95 -10.53 3.77
C VAL A 59 11.47 -10.47 3.52
N LEU A 60 11.93 -10.00 2.36
CA LEU A 60 13.36 -9.79 2.08
C LEU A 60 14.03 -8.77 3.03
N GLN A 61 13.26 -7.91 3.69
CA GLN A 61 13.77 -7.02 4.73
C GLN A 61 14.13 -7.78 6.01
N HIS A 62 13.40 -8.85 6.32
CA HIS A 62 13.67 -9.72 7.47
C HIS A 62 14.81 -10.70 7.18
N THR A 63 14.80 -11.36 6.03
CA THR A 63 15.80 -12.37 5.68
C THR A 63 17.17 -11.77 5.32
N GLY A 64 17.20 -10.47 4.99
CA GLY A 64 18.41 -9.82 4.50
C GLY A 64 18.78 -10.20 3.06
N GLU A 65 18.01 -11.06 2.40
CA GLU A 65 18.25 -11.43 1.00
C GLU A 65 18.13 -10.21 0.08
N ARG A 66 19.03 -10.13 -0.91
CA ARG A 66 19.11 -9.02 -1.86
C ARG A 66 19.24 -9.56 -3.28
N PRO A 67 18.14 -9.90 -3.97
CA PRO A 67 18.22 -10.58 -5.27
C PRO A 67 18.97 -9.79 -6.36
N PHE A 68 19.05 -8.47 -6.25
CA PHE A 68 19.62 -7.60 -7.28
C PHE A 68 20.98 -7.05 -6.84
N HIS A 69 22.06 -7.43 -7.51
CA HIS A 69 23.41 -7.02 -7.15
C HIS A 69 24.00 -6.02 -8.14
N CYS A 70 24.79 -5.08 -7.62
CA CYS A 70 25.60 -4.16 -8.41
C CYS A 70 26.80 -4.88 -9.01
N SER A 71 26.99 -4.74 -10.33
CA SER A 71 28.14 -5.30 -11.03
C SER A 71 29.46 -4.57 -10.73
N TYR A 72 29.42 -3.35 -10.16
CA TYR A 72 30.61 -2.55 -9.88
C TYR A 72 31.11 -2.65 -8.43
N CYS A 73 30.25 -2.89 -7.43
CA CYS A 73 30.64 -2.77 -6.02
C CYS A 73 29.97 -3.79 -5.08
N SER A 74 29.51 -4.92 -5.61
CA SER A 74 28.89 -6.05 -4.88
C SER A 74 27.67 -5.70 -4.00
N LYS A 75 27.20 -4.45 -4.05
CA LYS A 75 26.08 -3.99 -3.21
C LYS A 75 24.76 -4.60 -3.70
N GLY A 76 24.03 -5.25 -2.79
CA GLY A 76 22.74 -5.88 -3.05
C GLY A 76 21.53 -4.97 -2.76
N PHE A 77 20.44 -5.18 -3.49
CA PHE A 77 19.16 -4.46 -3.39
C PHE A 77 17.97 -5.43 -3.41
N ILE A 78 16.91 -5.05 -2.70
CA ILE A 78 15.63 -5.77 -2.69
C ILE A 78 14.84 -5.54 -4.00
N GLU A 79 14.99 -4.37 -4.62
CA GLU A 79 14.22 -3.99 -5.81
C GLU A 79 15.15 -3.59 -6.97
N LYS A 80 14.82 -4.04 -8.19
CA LYS A 80 15.54 -3.67 -9.42
C LYS A 80 15.63 -2.17 -9.64
N LYS A 81 14.55 -1.41 -9.35
CA LYS A 81 14.55 0.06 -9.48
C LYS A 81 15.63 0.73 -8.62
N ASN A 82 15.89 0.19 -7.43
CA ASN A 82 16.88 0.72 -6.50
C ASN A 82 18.30 0.40 -7.01
N LEU A 83 18.51 -0.78 -7.59
CA LEU A 83 19.74 -1.12 -8.30
C LEU A 83 19.97 -0.16 -9.48
N ILE A 84 18.99 0.04 -10.36
CA ILE A 84 19.13 0.95 -11.52
C ILE A 84 19.50 2.37 -11.07
N THR A 85 18.78 2.93 -10.09
CA THR A 85 19.12 4.24 -9.53
C THR A 85 20.52 4.26 -8.91
N HIS A 86 20.95 3.17 -8.27
CA HIS A 86 22.30 3.07 -7.73
C HIS A 86 23.37 3.07 -8.83
N MET A 87 23.12 2.39 -9.95
CA MET A 87 24.05 2.32 -11.10
C MET A 87 24.34 3.70 -11.68
N LEU A 88 23.40 4.65 -11.62
CA LEU A 88 23.63 6.04 -12.02
C LEU A 88 24.77 6.73 -11.24
N ARG A 89 25.10 6.24 -10.04
CA ARG A 89 26.28 6.74 -9.30
C ARG A 89 27.59 6.26 -9.91
N HIS A 90 27.62 5.10 -10.56
CA HIS A 90 28.80 4.59 -11.25
C HIS A 90 28.97 5.23 -12.62
N THR A 91 27.88 5.38 -13.37
CA THR A 91 27.93 6.01 -14.71
C THR A 91 28.04 7.53 -14.66
N GLY A 92 27.65 8.15 -13.53
CA GLY A 92 27.60 9.60 -13.39
C GLY A 92 26.39 10.25 -14.08
N GLU A 93 25.53 9.45 -14.74
CA GLU A 93 24.33 9.94 -15.41
C GLU A 93 23.35 10.59 -14.42
N ARG A 94 22.78 11.72 -14.83
CA ARG A 94 21.81 12.50 -14.05
C ARG A 94 20.59 12.80 -14.91
N PRO A 95 19.64 11.86 -15.05
CA PRO A 95 18.51 11.98 -15.97
C PRO A 95 17.57 13.15 -15.67
N PHE A 96 17.62 13.68 -14.45
CA PHE A 96 16.79 14.80 -14.03
C PHE A 96 17.69 16.01 -13.78
N SER A 97 17.67 16.99 -14.66
CA SER A 97 18.41 18.24 -14.49
C SER A 97 17.47 19.41 -14.21
N CYS A 98 17.95 20.36 -13.41
CA CYS A 98 17.30 21.66 -13.26
C CYS A 98 17.72 22.55 -14.44
N SER A 99 16.77 23.04 -15.21
CA SER A 99 17.03 23.98 -16.30
C SER A 99 17.51 25.35 -15.82
N LEU A 100 17.15 25.73 -14.58
CA LEU A 100 17.48 27.05 -14.03
C LEU A 100 18.92 27.14 -13.50
N CYS A 101 19.40 26.12 -12.79
CA CYS A 101 20.73 26.13 -12.17
C CYS A 101 21.67 25.01 -12.67
N GLY A 102 21.25 24.22 -13.66
CA GLY A 102 22.04 23.13 -14.24
C GLY A 102 22.25 21.92 -13.32
N LYS A 103 21.75 21.95 -12.07
CA LYS A 103 21.98 20.88 -11.10
C LYS A 103 21.29 19.59 -11.53
N GLY A 104 22.07 18.51 -11.68
CA GLY A 104 21.57 17.18 -12.04
C GLY A 104 21.29 16.27 -10.83
N PHE A 105 20.30 15.40 -10.95
CA PHE A 105 19.82 14.46 -9.94
C PHE A 105 19.63 13.06 -10.55
N THR A 106 19.91 12.04 -9.75
CA THR A 106 19.70 10.63 -10.11
C THR A 106 18.29 10.14 -9.81
N GLN A 107 17.51 10.90 -9.03
CA GLN A 107 16.15 10.53 -8.60
C GLN A 107 15.17 11.67 -8.85
N LYS A 108 14.01 11.33 -9.43
CA LYS A 108 12.91 12.27 -9.68
C LYS A 108 12.46 12.98 -8.42
N ARG A 109 12.29 12.26 -7.29
CA ARG A 109 11.83 12.88 -6.03
C ARG A 109 12.75 14.01 -5.56
N SER A 110 14.07 13.81 -5.66
CA SER A 110 15.06 14.81 -5.23
C SER A 110 15.04 16.01 -6.15
N TRP A 111 14.91 15.77 -7.47
CA TRP A 111 14.69 16.83 -8.44
C TRP A 111 13.38 17.59 -8.20
N THR A 112 12.25 16.90 -7.96
CA THR A 112 10.96 17.54 -7.69
C THR A 112 11.02 18.40 -6.42
N THR A 113 11.56 17.89 -5.31
CA THR A 113 11.74 18.68 -4.08
C THR A 113 12.66 19.88 -4.32
N HIS A 114 13.71 19.72 -5.12
CA HIS A 114 14.56 20.83 -5.52
C HIS A 114 13.77 21.87 -6.34
N MET A 115 13.02 21.44 -7.36
CA MET A 115 12.21 22.32 -8.20
C MET A 115 11.14 23.05 -7.40
N LEU A 116 10.49 22.40 -6.44
CA LEU A 116 9.49 23.05 -5.57
C LEU A 116 10.10 24.18 -4.72
N ARG A 117 11.33 24.00 -4.24
CA ARG A 117 12.05 25.01 -3.45
C ARG A 117 12.69 26.08 -4.34
N HIS A 118 13.08 25.74 -5.56
CA HIS A 118 13.56 26.70 -6.56
C HIS A 118 12.41 27.55 -7.13
N CYS A 119 11.21 27.00 -7.28
CA CYS A 119 10.02 27.69 -7.81
C CYS A 119 9.41 28.69 -6.81
N SER A 120 9.81 28.65 -5.53
CA SER A 120 9.43 29.65 -4.53
C SER A 120 10.34 30.90 -4.51
N ALA A 121 11.34 31.01 -5.39
CA ALA A 121 12.17 32.20 -5.53
C ALA A 121 12.33 32.56 -7.01
N GLU A 122 11.47 33.49 -7.45
CA GLU A 122 11.57 34.43 -8.57
C GLU A 122 12.23 34.01 -9.92
N SER A 123 11.35 34.09 -10.93
CA SER A 123 11.48 34.85 -12.18
C SER A 123 12.61 34.56 -13.18
N PRO A 124 12.28 34.55 -14.49
CA PRO A 124 13.27 34.49 -15.55
C PRO A 124 14.09 35.78 -15.56
N GLN A 125 15.41 35.63 -15.60
CA GLN A 125 16.34 36.69 -15.98
C GLN A 125 17.16 36.17 -17.16
N VAL A 126 17.18 37.02 -18.20
CA VAL A 126 17.79 36.91 -19.53
C VAL A 126 16.93 36.20 -20.58
#